data_AF-A0A2G2ZQJ8-F1
#
_entry.id   AF-A0A2G2ZQJ8-F1
#
_cell.length_a   1.000
_cell.length_b   1.000
_cell.length_c   1.000
_cell.angle_alpha   90.00
_cell.angle_beta   90.00
_cell.angle_gamma   90.00
#
_symmetry.space_group_name_H-M   'P 1'
#
loop_
_entity.id
_entity.type
_entity.pdbx_description
1 polymer ?
#
loop_
_entity_poly.entity_id
_entity_poly.type
_entity_poly.pdbx_seq_one_letter_code
_entity_poly.pdbx_strand_id
1 'polypeptide(L)'
;MVAATDHFLPIHREAPAFVEQVTEQQILVTGIKVVNLLAPYQRRGKIGLFGGAGGFSVFAGVGERTREGNDLYREMIESGVTKLGERQSESKCVLVYAQMNDPPGACARAELTGLTVAEHFRDAEGQDVLLFVDNIFGFTQLIYCLSKIAVLSSLCCSTCAALQSFLKRDVGAAY
;
A
#
# COMPACT_ATOMS: atom_id res chain seq x y z
N MET A 1 20.35 8.96 3.50
CA MET A 1 19.15 9.29 2.71
C MET A 1 18.95 8.19 1.67
N VAL A 2 17.73 7.66 1.45
CA VAL A 2 17.44 6.93 0.19
C VAL A 2 17.76 7.92 -0.91
N ALA A 3 18.44 7.49 -1.98
CA ALA A 3 18.80 8.37 -3.09
C ALA A 3 17.59 9.24 -3.45
N ALA A 4 17.72 10.56 -3.32
CA ALA A 4 16.65 11.48 -3.65
C ALA A 4 16.35 11.29 -5.13
N THR A 5 15.19 10.74 -5.44
CA THR A 5 14.70 10.63 -6.82
C THR A 5 13.96 11.92 -7.16
N ASP A 6 14.31 12.53 -8.29
CA ASP A 6 13.68 13.79 -8.76
C ASP A 6 12.30 13.55 -9.41
N HIS A 7 11.76 12.33 -9.30
CA HIS A 7 10.51 11.92 -9.93
C HIS A 7 9.34 12.08 -8.96
N PHE A 8 8.48 13.05 -9.25
CA PHE A 8 7.24 13.27 -8.53
C PHE A 8 6.06 12.68 -9.29
N LEU A 9 5.36 11.73 -8.68
CA LEU A 9 4.17 11.11 -9.24
C LEU A 9 2.92 11.56 -8.47
N PRO A 10 1.79 11.77 -9.16
CA PRO A 10 0.52 12.09 -8.50
C PRO A 10 -0.01 10.85 -7.75
N ILE A 11 -0.54 11.07 -6.55
CA ILE A 11 -1.14 10.02 -5.72
C ILE A 11 -2.53 9.58 -6.20
N HIS A 12 -3.14 10.35 -7.09
CA HIS A 12 -4.41 10.03 -7.72
C HIS A 12 -4.14 9.68 -9.17
N ARG A 13 -4.25 8.39 -9.50
CA ARG A 13 -4.09 7.86 -10.86
C ARG A 13 -5.23 6.89 -11.15
N GLU A 14 -5.63 6.86 -12.41
CA GLU A 14 -6.60 5.88 -12.89
C GLU A 14 -5.99 4.48 -12.85
N ALA A 15 -6.83 3.48 -12.61
CA ALA A 15 -6.39 2.09 -12.68
C ALA A 15 -5.93 1.73 -14.11
N PRO A 16 -5.02 0.73 -14.26
CA PRO A 16 -4.58 0.26 -15.58
C PRO A 16 -5.77 -0.13 -16.46
N ALA A 17 -5.69 0.19 -17.74
CA ALA A 17 -6.76 -0.11 -18.68
C ALA A 17 -6.95 -1.62 -18.81
N PHE A 18 -8.17 -2.08 -19.14
CA PHE A 18 -8.47 -3.50 -19.31
C PHE A 18 -7.53 -4.21 -20.31
N VAL A 19 -7.06 -3.49 -21.33
CA VAL A 19 -6.11 -4.00 -22.34
C VAL A 19 -4.69 -4.21 -21.80
N GLU A 20 -4.33 -3.56 -20.70
CA GLU A 20 -3.02 -3.69 -20.03
C GLU A 20 -3.04 -4.80 -18.95
N GLN A 21 -4.22 -5.35 -18.65
CA GLN A 21 -4.38 -6.40 -17.66
C GLN A 21 -3.91 -7.74 -18.22
N VAL A 22 -2.89 -8.31 -17.60
CA VAL A 22 -2.35 -9.62 -17.95
C VAL A 22 -3.23 -10.71 -17.33
N THR A 23 -3.72 -11.65 -18.15
CA THR A 23 -4.55 -12.78 -17.69
C THR A 23 -3.74 -14.01 -17.25
N GLU A 24 -2.41 -13.97 -17.41
CA GLU A 24 -1.54 -15.09 -17.03
C GLU A 24 -1.47 -15.25 -15.52
N GLN A 25 -2.01 -16.38 -15.04
CA GLN A 25 -1.91 -16.78 -13.65
C GLN A 25 -0.56 -17.46 -13.43
N GLN A 26 0.37 -16.74 -12.83
CA GLN A 26 1.66 -17.27 -12.41
C GLN A 26 1.70 -17.43 -10.89
N ILE A 27 2.29 -18.50 -10.38
CA ILE A 27 2.38 -18.74 -8.93
C ILE A 27 3.63 -18.05 -8.37
N LEU A 28 3.45 -17.25 -7.32
CA LEU A 28 4.51 -16.66 -6.51
C LEU A 28 5.01 -17.70 -5.49
N VAL A 29 6.28 -18.10 -5.63
CA VAL A 29 6.92 -19.01 -4.68
C VAL A 29 7.41 -18.22 -3.46
N THR A 30 6.77 -18.44 -2.31
CA THR A 30 7.03 -17.67 -1.06
C THR A 30 8.17 -18.22 -0.19
N GLY A 31 8.64 -19.43 -0.49
CA GLY A 31 9.55 -20.17 0.40
C GLY A 31 8.90 -20.74 1.68
N ILE A 32 7.62 -20.47 1.93
CA ILE A 32 6.88 -21.00 3.09
C ILE A 32 6.14 -22.28 2.67
N LYS A 33 6.55 -23.43 3.24
CA LYS A 33 6.00 -24.76 2.87
C LYS A 33 4.48 -24.85 2.98
N VAL A 34 3.90 -24.31 4.05
CA VAL A 34 2.44 -24.36 4.26
C VAL A 34 1.68 -23.52 3.23
N VAL A 35 2.20 -22.33 2.90
CA VAL A 35 1.59 -21.43 1.92
C VAL A 35 1.69 -22.04 0.52
N ASN A 36 2.88 -22.46 0.11
CA ASN A 36 3.08 -23.03 -1.23
C ASN A 36 2.26 -24.31 -1.48
N LEU A 37 1.94 -25.06 -0.42
CA LEU A 37 1.21 -26.33 -0.52
C LEU A 37 -0.31 -26.16 -0.42
N LEU A 38 -0.80 -25.34 0.52
CA LEU A 38 -2.23 -25.22 0.81
C LEU A 38 -2.89 -24.06 0.08
N ALA A 39 -2.17 -22.96 -0.14
CA ALA A 39 -2.72 -21.73 -0.71
C ALA A 39 -1.62 -21.00 -1.52
N PRO A 40 -1.23 -21.55 -2.70
CA PRO A 40 -0.19 -20.94 -3.51
C PRO A 40 -0.61 -19.54 -3.94
N TYR A 41 0.28 -18.58 -3.74
CA TYR A 41 0.00 -17.17 -4.04
C TYR A 41 0.07 -16.92 -5.54
N GLN A 42 -0.83 -16.10 -6.07
CA GLN A 42 -0.74 -15.61 -7.43
C GLN A 42 0.20 -14.41 -7.49
N ARG A 43 1.18 -14.45 -8.40
CA ARG A 43 2.06 -13.32 -8.69
C ARG A 43 1.19 -12.16 -9.20
N ARG A 44 1.39 -10.96 -8.63
CA ARG A 44 0.58 -9.75 -8.89
C ARG A 44 -0.90 -9.87 -8.48
N GLY A 45 -1.25 -10.89 -7.70
CA GLY A 45 -2.56 -11.01 -7.06
C GLY A 45 -2.66 -10.19 -5.76
N LYS A 46 -3.90 -9.96 -5.32
CA LYS A 46 -4.21 -9.28 -4.05
C LYS A 46 -4.16 -10.30 -2.92
N ILE A 47 -3.10 -10.29 -2.12
CA ILE A 47 -2.88 -11.29 -1.08
C ILE A 47 -2.28 -10.58 0.14
N GLY A 48 -2.85 -10.81 1.31
CA GLY A 48 -2.28 -10.38 2.58
C GLY A 48 -1.53 -11.52 3.26
N LEU A 49 -0.20 -11.54 3.18
CA LEU A 49 0.68 -12.22 4.16
C LEU A 49 2.17 -11.88 3.93
N PHE A 50 2.94 -11.79 5.03
CA PHE A 50 4.36 -11.44 5.06
C PHE A 50 5.29 -12.59 4.67
N GLY A 51 6.29 -12.30 3.83
CA GLY A 51 7.53 -13.09 3.76
C GLY A 51 8.05 -13.37 2.35
N GLY A 52 9.32 -12.98 2.11
CA GLY A 52 10.24 -13.76 1.26
C GLY A 52 10.25 -13.54 -0.25
N ALA A 53 9.57 -12.53 -0.80
CA ALA A 53 9.73 -12.20 -2.22
C ALA A 53 11.04 -11.41 -2.43
N GLY A 54 11.86 -11.82 -3.39
CA GLY A 54 13.16 -11.19 -3.71
C GLY A 54 13.09 -9.77 -4.32
N GLY A 55 11.89 -9.18 -4.42
CA GLY A 55 11.64 -7.82 -4.92
C GLY A 55 11.50 -6.79 -3.79
N PHE A 56 11.11 -5.57 -4.16
CA PHE A 56 10.85 -4.49 -3.19
C PHE A 56 9.51 -4.70 -2.47
N SER A 57 9.47 -4.36 -1.19
CA SER A 57 8.24 -4.31 -0.40
C SER A 57 7.87 -2.87 -0.05
N VAL A 58 6.59 -2.55 -0.15
CA VAL A 58 6.05 -1.27 0.30
C VAL A 58 5.05 -1.55 1.41
N PHE A 59 5.25 -0.94 2.56
CA PHE A 59 4.34 -1.02 3.69
C PHE A 59 3.58 0.29 3.84
N ALA A 60 2.26 0.24 3.71
CA ALA A 60 1.34 1.34 3.93
C ALA A 60 0.59 1.11 5.25
N GLY A 61 1.06 1.74 6.32
CA GLY A 61 0.47 1.70 7.65
C GLY A 61 -0.46 2.91 7.87
N VAL A 62 -1.76 2.69 7.92
CA VAL A 62 -2.81 3.71 8.06
C VAL A 62 -3.53 3.54 9.39
N GLY A 63 -3.45 4.57 10.23
CA GLY A 63 -4.07 4.52 11.56
C GLY A 63 -3.31 3.61 12.52
N GLU A 64 -2.06 3.28 12.20
CA GLU A 64 -1.18 2.51 13.05
C GLU A 64 -0.91 3.25 14.35
N ARG A 65 -0.74 2.48 15.42
CA ARG A 65 -0.23 3.06 16.67
C ARG A 65 1.24 3.39 16.47
N THR A 66 1.66 4.56 16.96
CA THR A 66 3.06 5.00 16.89
C THR A 66 4.03 4.00 17.49
N ARG A 67 3.59 3.27 18.51
CA ARG A 67 4.36 2.18 19.11
C ARG A 67 4.57 1.02 18.13
N GLU A 68 3.50 0.52 17.52
CA GLU A 68 3.54 -0.62 16.60
C GLU A 68 4.38 -0.30 15.36
N GLY A 69 4.22 0.90 14.79
CA GLY A 69 5.06 1.36 13.67
C GLY A 69 6.54 1.51 14.03
N ASN A 70 6.85 1.99 15.25
CA ASN A 70 8.25 2.08 15.71
C ASN A 70 8.86 0.70 16.01
N ASP A 71 8.09 -0.22 16.58
CA ASP A 71 8.53 -1.60 16.85
C ASP A 71 8.86 -2.28 15.51
N LEU A 72 7.97 -2.18 14.52
CA LEU A 72 8.18 -2.70 13.17
C LEU A 72 9.41 -2.07 12.48
N TYR A 73 9.60 -0.75 12.60
CA TYR A 73 10.77 -0.07 12.02
C TYR A 73 12.09 -0.59 12.61
N ARG A 74 12.13 -0.85 13.92
CA ARG A 74 13.31 -1.41 14.60
C ARG A 74 13.57 -2.84 14.17
N GLU A 75 12.53 -3.67 14.11
CA GLU A 75 12.64 -5.05 13.61
C GLU A 75 13.15 -5.09 12.16
N MET A 76 12.74 -4.15 11.31
CA MET A 76 13.25 -4.05 9.94
C MET A 76 14.72 -3.65 9.85
N ILE A 77 15.22 -2.86 10.81
CA ILE A 77 16.64 -2.53 10.90
C ILE A 77 17.44 -3.74 11.38
N GLU A 78 16.97 -4.41 12.42
CA GLU A 78 17.64 -5.58 13.02
C GLU A 78 17.69 -6.77 12.06
N SER A 79 16.62 -7.00 11.30
CA SER A 79 16.57 -8.02 10.24
C SER A 79 17.38 -7.67 8.99
N GLY A 80 17.87 -6.43 8.87
CA GLY A 80 18.66 -5.97 7.73
C GLY A 80 17.86 -5.73 6.45
N VAL A 81 16.52 -5.65 6.55
CA VAL A 81 15.63 -5.27 5.44
C VAL A 81 15.79 -3.79 5.12
N THR A 82 15.88 -2.95 6.17
CA THR A 82 16.14 -1.52 6.08
C THR A 82 17.52 -1.23 6.62
N LYS A 83 18.39 -0.65 5.78
CA LYS A 83 19.77 -0.32 6.16
C LYS A 83 19.91 1.19 6.31
N LEU A 84 20.58 1.60 7.39
CA LEU A 84 20.81 3.02 7.70
C LEU A 84 22.22 3.45 7.26
N GLY A 85 22.40 4.77 7.08
CA GLY A 85 23.69 5.37 6.74
C GLY A 85 24.07 5.24 5.27
N GLU A 86 25.34 4.92 4.98
CA GLU A 86 25.88 4.82 3.62
C GLU A 86 25.28 3.66 2.82
N ARG A 87 24.73 2.66 3.51
CA ARG A 87 24.13 1.45 2.92
C ARG A 87 22.64 1.58 2.62
N GLN A 88 22.10 2.80 2.66
CA GLN A 88 20.66 3.02 2.51
C GLN A 88 20.12 2.63 1.14
N SER A 89 20.96 2.67 0.09
CA SER A 89 20.63 2.21 -1.27
C SER A 89 20.34 0.70 -1.35
N GLU A 90 20.79 -0.09 -0.38
CA GLU A 90 20.56 -1.54 -0.33
C GLU A 90 19.27 -1.92 0.41
N SER A 91 18.48 -0.94 0.86
CA SER A 91 17.22 -1.19 1.59
C SER A 91 16.16 -1.75 0.64
N LYS A 92 15.45 -2.79 1.08
CA LYS A 92 14.46 -3.48 0.25
C LYS A 92 13.01 -3.11 0.57
N CYS A 93 12.79 -2.28 1.58
CA CYS A 93 11.47 -1.90 2.05
C CYS A 93 11.29 -0.39 2.08
N VAL A 94 10.11 0.07 1.65
CA VAL A 94 9.63 1.44 1.83
C VAL A 94 8.50 1.42 2.85
N LEU A 95 8.59 2.30 3.85
CA LEU A 95 7.58 2.45 4.89
C LEU A 95 6.85 3.78 4.72
N VAL A 96 5.53 3.72 4.56
CA VAL A 96 4.62 4.88 4.51
C VAL A 96 3.69 4.76 5.71
N TYR A 97 3.76 5.73 6.62
CA TYR A 97 2.95 5.73 7.84
C TYR A 97 2.06 6.95 7.91
N ALA A 98 0.81 6.72 8.34
CA ALA A 98 -0.06 7.72 8.93
C ALA A 98 -0.49 7.24 10.32
N GLN A 99 -0.26 8.09 11.32
CA GLN A 99 -0.54 7.79 12.70
C GLN A 99 -2.03 7.89 12.98
N MET A 100 -2.52 7.17 13.99
CA MET A 100 -3.91 7.33 14.45
C MET A 100 -4.24 8.76 14.91
N ASN A 101 -3.21 9.54 15.29
CA ASN A 101 -3.34 10.93 15.70
C ASN A 101 -3.42 11.92 14.51
N ASP A 102 -3.11 11.47 13.30
CA ASP A 102 -3.18 12.31 12.11
C ASP A 102 -4.65 12.52 11.68
N PRO A 103 -4.97 13.65 11.03
CA PRO A 103 -6.33 13.89 10.58
C PRO A 103 -6.75 12.80 9.59
N PRO A 104 -8.04 12.42 9.57
CA PRO A 104 -8.49 11.32 8.74
C PRO A 104 -8.25 11.55 7.24
N GLY A 105 -8.21 12.80 6.77
CA GLY A 105 -7.83 13.10 5.38
C GLY A 105 -6.39 12.71 5.04
N ALA A 106 -5.45 12.82 5.98
CA ALA A 106 -4.05 12.43 5.79
C ALA A 106 -3.89 10.91 5.80
N CYS A 107 -4.56 10.22 6.73
CA CYS A 107 -4.55 8.77 6.82
C CYS A 107 -5.08 8.11 5.53
N ALA A 108 -6.19 8.59 4.97
CA ALA A 108 -6.72 8.06 3.72
C ALA A 108 -5.79 8.28 2.52
N ARG A 109 -4.95 9.32 2.54
CA ARG A 109 -4.00 9.62 1.45
C ARG A 109 -2.67 8.88 1.59
N ALA A 110 -2.26 8.55 2.81
CA ALA A 110 -1.03 7.80 3.04
C ALA A 110 -1.05 6.43 2.34
N GLU A 111 -2.21 5.77 2.28
CA GLU A 111 -2.36 4.52 1.53
C GLU A 111 -2.12 4.71 0.04
N LEU A 112 -2.72 5.76 -0.55
CA LEU A 112 -2.54 6.10 -1.96
C LEU A 112 -1.07 6.44 -2.28
N THR A 113 -0.36 7.06 -1.33
CA THR A 113 1.08 7.28 -1.44
C THR A 113 1.85 5.96 -1.49
N GLY A 114 1.51 5.00 -0.62
CA GLY A 114 2.08 3.65 -0.66
C GLY A 114 1.81 2.94 -1.99
N LEU A 115 0.57 3.02 -2.49
CA LEU A 115 0.19 2.48 -3.80
C LEU A 115 1.02 3.14 -4.92
N THR A 116 1.17 4.46 -4.91
CA THR A 116 1.91 5.21 -5.92
C THR A 116 3.38 4.79 -6.00
N VAL A 117 4.00 4.55 -4.84
CA VAL A 117 5.37 4.03 -4.74
C VAL A 117 5.45 2.62 -5.31
N ALA A 118 4.48 1.75 -4.97
CA ALA A 118 4.45 0.39 -5.50
C ALA A 118 4.26 0.36 -7.03
N GLU A 119 3.41 1.24 -7.57
CA GLU A 119 3.22 1.41 -9.01
C GLU A 119 4.49 1.89 -9.70
N HIS A 120 5.27 2.77 -9.08
CA HIS A 120 6.55 3.19 -9.64
C HIS A 120 7.50 2.02 -9.83
N PHE A 121 7.67 1.18 -8.80
CA PHE A 121 8.51 -0.02 -8.90
C PHE A 121 7.97 -1.05 -9.90
N ARG A 122 6.64 -1.13 -10.07
CA ARG A 122 5.99 -2.00 -11.05
C ARG A 122 6.20 -1.52 -12.49
N ASP A 123 5.96 -0.22 -12.75
CA ASP A 123 5.84 0.33 -14.11
C ASP A 123 7.16 0.90 -14.62
N ALA A 124 7.93 1.62 -13.77
CA ALA A 124 9.19 2.23 -14.16
C ALA A 124 10.37 1.25 -14.04
N GLU A 125 10.41 0.46 -12.97
CA GLU A 125 11.50 -0.50 -12.73
C GLU A 125 11.17 -1.93 -13.19
N GLY A 126 9.91 -2.23 -13.51
CA GLY A 126 9.48 -3.54 -14.01
C GLY A 126 9.60 -4.68 -12.98
N GLN A 127 9.74 -4.36 -11.70
CA GLN A 127 9.97 -5.35 -10.65
C GLN A 127 8.66 -5.90 -10.09
N ASP A 128 8.74 -7.07 -9.47
CA ASP A 128 7.62 -7.60 -8.68
C ASP A 128 7.63 -6.97 -7.29
N VAL A 129 6.54 -6.30 -6.96
CA VAL A 129 6.41 -5.50 -5.73
C VAL A 129 5.41 -6.16 -4.81
N LEU A 130 5.73 -6.18 -3.51
CA LEU A 130 4.80 -6.62 -2.47
C LEU A 130 4.28 -5.41 -1.70
N LEU A 131 3.01 -5.06 -1.92
CA LEU A 131 2.33 -3.99 -1.19
C LEU A 131 1.60 -4.57 0.03
N PHE A 132 1.94 -4.06 1.21
CA PHE A 132 1.26 -4.34 2.46
C PHE A 132 0.40 -3.14 2.83
N VAL A 133 -0.88 -3.40 3.11
CA VAL A 133 -1.81 -2.39 3.61
C VAL A 133 -2.27 -2.85 4.99
N ASP A 134 -1.90 -2.10 6.02
CA ASP A 134 -2.36 -2.32 7.39
C ASP A 134 -2.94 -1.01 7.93
N ASN A 135 -4.18 -0.91 8.42
CA ASN A 135 -5.24 -1.90 8.47
C ASN A 135 -6.33 -1.56 7.43
N ILE A 136 -6.64 -2.47 6.51
CA ILE A 136 -7.65 -2.24 5.46
C ILE A 136 -9.07 -2.00 6.01
N PHE A 137 -9.39 -2.58 7.18
CA PHE A 137 -10.62 -2.27 7.90
C PHE A 137 -10.58 -0.87 8.51
N GLY A 138 -9.40 -0.46 9.00
CA GLY A 138 -9.13 0.90 9.46
C GLY A 138 -9.37 1.91 8.34
N PHE A 139 -8.80 1.69 7.16
CA PHE A 139 -9.00 2.52 5.98
C PHE A 139 -10.48 2.65 5.59
N THR A 140 -11.21 1.53 5.57
CA THR A 140 -12.65 1.53 5.27
C THR A 140 -13.44 2.35 6.30
N GLN A 141 -13.13 2.23 7.58
CA GLN A 141 -13.74 3.04 8.65
C GLN A 141 -13.39 4.52 8.51
N LEU A 142 -12.19 4.82 8.05
CA LEU A 142 -11.68 6.17 7.91
C LEU A 142 -12.32 6.90 6.73
N ILE A 143 -12.50 6.20 5.60
CA ILE A 143 -13.31 6.69 4.48
C ILE A 143 -14.77 6.87 4.90
N TYR A 144 -15.32 5.96 5.71
CA TYR A 144 -16.66 6.11 6.25
C TYR A 144 -16.80 7.35 7.14
N CYS A 145 -15.82 7.63 8.01
CA CYS A 145 -15.78 8.86 8.81
C CYS A 145 -15.68 10.13 7.95
N LEU A 146 -14.83 10.12 6.92
CA LEU A 146 -14.74 11.23 5.96
C LEU A 146 -16.08 11.45 5.22
N SER A 147 -16.78 10.38 4.87
CA SER A 147 -18.09 10.46 4.25
C SER A 147 -19.11 11.15 5.17
N LYS A 148 -19.06 10.90 6.47
CA LYS A 148 -19.92 11.59 7.46
C LYS A 148 -19.59 13.07 7.60
N ILE A 149 -18.30 13.44 7.59
CA ILE A 149 -17.88 14.84 7.65
C ILE A 149 -18.36 15.60 6.40
N ALA A 150 -18.33 14.96 5.22
CA ALA A 150 -18.85 15.54 3.99
C ALA A 150 -20.38 15.79 4.01
N VAL A 151 -21.14 14.92 4.69
CA VAL A 151 -22.59 15.14 4.92
C VAL A 151 -22.83 16.36 5.82
N LEU A 152 -21.99 16.57 6.83
CA LEU A 152 -22.10 17.69 7.77
C LEU A 152 -21.73 19.04 7.15
N SER A 153 -20.86 19.06 6.13
CA SER A 153 -20.42 20.30 5.47
C SER A 153 -21.38 20.82 4.38
N SER A 154 -22.60 20.30 4.29
CA SER A 154 -23.63 20.70 3.31
C SER A 154 -23.20 20.52 1.84
N LEU A 155 -22.08 19.83 1.58
CA LEU A 155 -21.75 19.33 0.25
C LEU A 155 -22.75 18.21 -0.07
N CYS A 156 -23.70 18.53 -0.95
CA CYS A 156 -24.86 17.74 -1.29
C CYS A 156 -24.52 16.27 -1.66
N CYS A 157 -25.53 15.40 -1.55
CA CYS A 157 -25.59 13.96 -1.79
C CYS A 157 -24.71 13.38 -2.94
N SER A 158 -24.31 14.18 -3.92
CA SER A 158 -23.38 13.83 -4.99
C SER A 158 -21.94 13.51 -4.52
N THR A 159 -21.44 14.13 -3.44
CA THR A 159 -20.08 13.84 -2.92
C THR A 159 -20.04 12.55 -2.10
N CYS A 160 -21.10 12.19 -1.38
CA CYS A 160 -21.22 10.87 -0.75
C CYS A 160 -21.28 9.74 -1.77
N ALA A 161 -22.04 9.93 -2.85
CA ALA A 161 -22.04 9.02 -3.99
C ALA A 161 -20.67 8.99 -4.69
N ALA A 162 -19.99 10.14 -4.80
CA ALA A 162 -18.63 10.22 -5.34
C ALA A 162 -17.63 9.43 -4.47
N LEU A 163 -17.71 9.53 -3.13
CA LEU A 163 -16.83 8.81 -2.20
C LEU A 163 -17.14 7.30 -2.15
N GLN A 164 -18.42 6.89 -2.24
CA GLN A 164 -18.78 5.49 -2.44
C GLN A 164 -18.38 4.97 -3.82
N SER A 165 -18.42 5.83 -4.85
CA SER A 165 -17.93 5.51 -6.18
C SER A 165 -16.41 5.53 -6.26
N PHE A 166 -15.71 6.25 -5.38
CA PHE A 166 -14.26 6.23 -5.14
C PHE A 166 -13.88 4.96 -4.38
N LEU A 167 -14.65 4.57 -3.35
CA LEU A 167 -14.54 3.23 -2.75
C LEU A 167 -14.74 2.13 -3.79
N LYS A 168 -15.75 2.22 -4.66
CA LYS A 168 -15.97 1.21 -5.71
C LYS A 168 -15.01 1.31 -6.90
N ARG A 169 -14.44 2.48 -7.20
CA ARG A 169 -13.46 2.67 -8.28
C ARG A 169 -12.05 2.38 -7.80
N ASP A 170 -11.60 2.98 -6.71
CA ASP A 170 -10.23 2.89 -6.21
C ASP A 170 -10.03 1.70 -5.26
N VAL A 171 -10.97 1.43 -4.33
CA VAL A 171 -10.90 0.20 -3.51
C VAL A 171 -11.47 -1.01 -4.26
N GLY A 172 -12.46 -0.81 -5.14
CA GLY A 172 -12.95 -1.86 -6.03
C GLY A 172 -11.96 -2.21 -7.15
N ALA A 173 -11.14 -1.28 -7.65
CA ALA A 173 -9.97 -1.66 -8.46
C ALA A 173 -8.96 -2.49 -7.65
N ALA A 174 -8.94 -2.30 -6.32
CA ALA A 174 -8.18 -3.11 -5.37
C ALA A 174 -8.87 -4.43 -4.95
N TYR A 175 -10.07 -4.79 -5.48
CA TYR A 175 -10.69 -6.14 -5.37
C TYR A 175 -11.16 -6.75 -6.70
#